data_AF-A0ABD2LGN7-F1
#
_entry.id   AF-A0ABD2LGN7-F1
#
_cell.length_a   1.000
_cell.length_b   1.000
_cell.length_c   1.000
_cell.angle_alpha   90.00
_cell.angle_beta   90.00
_cell.angle_gamma   90.00
#
_symmetry.space_group_name_H-M   'P 1'
#
loop_
_entity.id
_entity.type
_entity.pdbx_description
1 polymer ?
#
loop_
_entity_poly.entity_id
_entity_poly.type
_entity_poly.pdbx_seq_one_letter_code
_entity_poly.pdbx_strand_id
1 'polypeptide(L)'
;MKRRTNATNITPPRAKRSMAPAQDLDQNIVALAEQERHRTLVLLGLPESAAALPSERVQEDRKVATKILDHLDVEAEPTAVFRLGRYDPQRTTPRPRKIQLSWQSPLIKIRTSEDVDIDITINNSEALRKNN
;
A
#
# COMPACT_ATOMS: atom_id res chain seq x y z
N MET A 1 18.72 -68.12 31.50
CA MET A 1 18.32 -66.72 31.82
C MET A 1 18.63 -65.82 30.63
N LYS A 2 17.61 -65.37 29.89
CA LYS A 2 17.74 -64.34 28.85
C LYS A 2 16.55 -63.39 28.98
N ARG A 3 16.80 -62.19 29.53
CA ARG A 3 15.82 -61.11 29.63
C ARG A 3 15.59 -60.54 28.23
N ARG A 4 14.35 -60.59 27.72
CA ARG A 4 13.92 -59.81 26.56
C ARG A 4 13.02 -58.68 27.08
N THR A 5 13.43 -57.45 26.83
CA THR A 5 12.77 -56.21 27.24
C THR A 5 11.61 -55.90 26.31
N ASN A 6 10.43 -55.63 26.87
CA ASN A 6 9.27 -55.13 26.12
C ASN A 6 9.47 -53.64 25.81
N ALA A 7 9.44 -53.27 24.52
CA ALA A 7 9.41 -51.88 24.09
C ALA A 7 7.98 -51.36 24.12
N THR A 8 7.67 -50.46 25.06
CA THR A 8 6.42 -49.71 25.13
C THR A 8 6.46 -48.62 24.07
N ASN A 9 5.67 -48.74 22.99
CA ASN A 9 5.50 -47.66 22.01
C ASN A 9 4.68 -46.53 22.64
N ILE A 10 5.34 -45.42 22.97
CA ILE A 10 4.71 -44.18 23.42
C ILE A 10 4.44 -43.33 22.17
N THR A 11 3.21 -43.36 21.66
CA THR A 11 2.77 -42.44 20.61
C THR A 11 2.50 -41.06 21.22
N PRO A 12 3.12 -39.97 20.75
CA PRO A 12 2.80 -38.64 21.27
C PRO A 12 1.36 -38.26 20.86
N PRO A 13 0.59 -37.58 21.73
CA PRO A 13 -0.76 -37.16 21.39
C PRO A 13 -0.71 -36.15 20.24
N ARG A 14 -1.39 -36.48 19.14
CA ARG A 14 -1.57 -35.60 17.99
C ARG A 14 -2.29 -34.35 18.47
N ALA A 15 -1.56 -33.25 18.60
CA ALA A 15 -2.13 -31.94 18.91
C ALA A 15 -3.24 -31.64 17.89
N LYS A 16 -4.48 -31.52 18.39
CA LYS A 16 -5.60 -31.05 17.58
C LYS A 16 -5.26 -29.61 17.18
N ARG A 17 -4.80 -29.42 15.93
CA ARG A 17 -4.80 -28.08 15.30
C ARG A 17 -6.26 -27.62 15.33
N SER A 18 -6.60 -26.73 16.25
CA SER A 18 -7.84 -25.97 16.18
C SER A 18 -7.77 -25.17 14.88
N MET A 19 -8.57 -25.57 13.90
CA MET A 19 -8.82 -24.81 12.69
C MET A 19 -9.47 -23.50 13.13
N ALA A 20 -8.70 -22.42 13.19
CA ALA A 20 -9.29 -21.09 13.19
C ALA A 20 -10.13 -20.94 11.91
N PRO A 21 -11.32 -20.31 11.95
CA PRO A 21 -12.16 -20.18 10.77
C PRO A 21 -11.45 -19.34 9.71
N ALA A 22 -11.33 -19.90 8.50
CA ALA A 22 -10.68 -19.26 7.35
C ALA A 22 -11.30 -17.90 6.95
N GLN A 23 -12.51 -17.59 7.44
CA GLN A 23 -13.25 -16.36 7.15
C GLN A 23 -12.60 -15.10 7.76
N ASP A 24 -11.89 -15.22 8.87
CA ASP A 24 -11.27 -14.06 9.55
C ASP A 24 -10.01 -13.56 8.82
N LEU A 25 -9.32 -14.42 8.05
CA LEU A 25 -8.11 -14.05 7.33
C LEU A 25 -8.42 -13.15 6.13
N ASP A 26 -9.48 -13.46 5.39
CA ASP A 26 -9.89 -12.69 4.21
C ASP A 26 -10.35 -11.28 4.60
N GLN A 27 -11.11 -11.16 5.69
CA GLN A 27 -11.55 -9.85 6.20
C GLN A 27 -10.38 -8.98 6.67
N ASN A 28 -9.38 -9.59 7.33
CA ASN A 28 -8.18 -8.87 7.75
C ASN A 28 -7.34 -8.40 6.57
N ILE A 29 -7.22 -9.19 5.50
CA ILE A 29 -6.50 -8.79 4.28
C ILE A 29 -7.18 -7.59 3.62
N VAL A 30 -8.51 -7.60 3.52
CA VAL A 30 -9.28 -6.49 2.94
C VAL A 30 -9.09 -5.21 3.75
N ALA A 31 -9.20 -5.29 5.09
CA ALA A 31 -9.03 -4.14 5.98
C ALA A 31 -7.61 -3.54 5.88
N LEU A 32 -6.58 -4.37 5.81
CA LEU A 32 -5.21 -3.91 5.59
C LEU A 32 -5.05 -3.22 4.23
N ALA A 33 -5.59 -3.81 3.16
CA ALA A 33 -5.52 -3.21 1.83
C ALA A 33 -6.25 -1.86 1.74
N GLU A 34 -7.35 -1.68 2.47
CA GLU A 34 -8.04 -0.39 2.61
C GLU A 34 -7.19 0.65 3.34
N GLN A 35 -6.60 0.26 4.47
CA GLN A 35 -5.70 1.13 5.21
C GLN A 35 -4.50 1.55 4.35
N GLU A 36 -3.96 0.64 3.53
CA GLU A 36 -2.89 0.96 2.59
C GLU A 36 -3.33 1.93 1.49
N ARG A 37 -4.56 1.80 1.00
CA ARG A 37 -5.12 2.72 -0.01
C ARG A 37 -5.28 4.13 0.54
N HIS A 38 -5.75 4.30 1.77
CA HIS A 38 -5.94 5.63 2.37
C HIS A 38 -4.64 6.41 2.55
N ARG A 39 -3.51 5.73 2.76
CA ARG A 39 -2.18 6.34 2.86
C ARG A 39 -1.43 6.43 1.52
N THR A 40 -2.09 6.08 0.42
CA THR A 40 -1.47 6.00 -0.90
C THR A 40 -1.98 7.10 -1.82
N LEU A 41 -1.06 7.82 -2.45
CA LEU A 41 -1.32 8.74 -3.55
C LEU A 41 -0.85 8.13 -4.87
N VAL A 42 -1.55 8.45 -5.96
CA VAL A 42 -1.12 8.13 -7.32
C VAL A 42 -1.02 9.41 -8.13
N LEU A 43 0.19 9.79 -8.52
CA LEU A 43 0.44 10.96 -9.35
C LEU A 43 0.54 10.56 -10.82
N LEU A 44 -0.13 11.31 -11.69
CA LEU A 44 -0.16 11.10 -13.13
C LEU A 44 0.57 12.23 -13.85
N GLY A 45 1.10 11.95 -15.04
CA GLY A 45 1.64 12.99 -15.92
C GLY A 45 3.03 13.53 -15.56
N LEU A 46 3.69 13.01 -14.50
CA LEU A 46 4.99 13.53 -14.08
C LEU A 46 6.13 13.07 -15.01
N PRO A 47 6.95 14.00 -15.56
CA PRO A 47 8.07 13.66 -16.43
C PRO A 47 9.05 12.67 -15.78
N GLU A 48 9.31 11.55 -16.45
CA GLU A 48 10.23 10.53 -15.95
C GLU A 48 11.68 11.01 -16.00
N SER A 49 12.40 10.84 -14.88
CA SER A 49 13.85 11.07 -14.84
C SER A 49 14.57 10.23 -15.89
N ALA A 50 15.47 10.89 -16.64
CA ALA A 50 16.40 10.29 -17.58
C ALA A 50 17.80 10.03 -16.96
N ALA A 51 17.92 10.12 -15.63
CA ALA A 51 19.19 9.84 -14.95
C ALA A 51 19.70 8.44 -15.30
N ALA A 52 21.02 8.30 -15.44
CA ALA A 52 21.65 7.07 -15.90
C ALA A 52 21.43 5.93 -14.89
N LEU A 53 21.55 6.23 -13.59
CA LEU A 53 21.47 5.23 -12.54
C LEU A 53 20.02 5.07 -12.02
N PRO A 54 19.55 3.82 -11.77
CA PRO A 54 18.24 3.58 -11.17
C PRO A 54 18.07 4.25 -9.79
N SER A 55 19.14 4.28 -8.99
CA SER A 55 19.14 4.94 -7.67
C SER A 55 18.86 6.43 -7.77
N GLU A 56 19.47 7.11 -8.74
CA GLU A 56 19.26 8.54 -9.00
C GLU A 56 17.82 8.80 -9.45
N ARG A 57 17.27 7.96 -10.35
CA ARG A 57 15.88 8.09 -10.79
C ARG A 57 14.89 7.96 -9.63
N VAL A 58 15.12 7.02 -8.70
CA VAL A 58 14.29 6.85 -7.51
C VAL A 58 14.42 8.05 -6.57
N GLN A 59 15.63 8.58 -6.38
CA GLN A 59 15.85 9.78 -5.58
C GLN A 59 15.16 11.01 -6.18
N GLU A 60 15.20 11.17 -7.49
CA GLU A 60 14.48 12.24 -8.19
C GLU A 60 12.97 12.10 -8.05
N ASP A 61 12.43 10.89 -8.20
CA ASP A 61 11.00 10.64 -8.00
C ASP A 61 10.58 11.00 -6.56
N ARG A 62 11.41 10.67 -5.55
CA ARG A 62 11.17 11.06 -4.16
C ARG A 62 11.23 12.58 -3.95
N LYS A 63 12.22 13.26 -4.54
CA LYS A 63 12.33 14.73 -4.49
C LYS A 63 11.10 15.41 -5.09
N VAL A 64 10.60 14.92 -6.22
CA VAL A 64 9.39 15.44 -6.86
C VAL A 64 8.16 15.20 -5.99
N ALA A 65 8.03 14.01 -5.41
CA ALA A 65 6.95 13.69 -4.47
C ALA A 65 6.94 14.66 -3.27
N THR A 66 8.10 14.87 -2.63
CA THR A 66 8.22 15.82 -1.51
C THR A 66 7.83 17.23 -1.90
N LYS A 67 8.35 17.76 -3.03
CA LYS A 67 7.99 19.10 -3.51
C LYS A 67 6.49 19.28 -3.75
N ILE A 68 5.81 18.24 -4.23
CA ILE A 68 4.36 18.27 -4.44
C ILE A 68 3.64 18.29 -3.09
N LEU A 69 4.06 17.47 -2.12
CA LEU A 69 3.48 17.51 -0.78
C LEU A 69 3.69 18.86 -0.09
N ASP A 70 4.89 19.45 -0.19
CA ASP A 70 5.20 20.78 0.33
C ASP A 70 4.30 21.85 -0.34
N HIS A 71 4.09 21.74 -1.66
CA HIS A 71 3.23 22.67 -2.39
C HIS A 71 1.74 22.55 -2.01
N LEU A 72 1.29 21.35 -1.64
CA LEU A 72 -0.08 21.09 -1.22
C LEU A 72 -0.28 21.32 0.29
N ASP A 73 0.75 21.82 1.00
CA ASP A 73 0.75 22.01 2.46
C ASP A 73 0.43 20.72 3.24
N VAL A 74 0.91 19.58 2.70
CA VAL A 74 0.70 18.27 3.32
C VAL A 74 1.92 17.91 4.15
N GLU A 75 1.76 17.98 5.48
CA GLU A 75 2.78 17.57 6.46
C GLU A 75 2.92 16.04 6.54
N ALA A 76 3.43 15.41 5.48
CA ALA A 76 3.64 13.96 5.43
C ALA A 76 4.95 13.58 4.76
N GLU A 77 5.60 12.52 5.26
CA GLU A 77 6.80 11.99 4.64
C GLU A 77 6.47 10.82 3.68
N PRO A 78 6.95 10.85 2.43
CA PRO A 78 6.92 9.68 1.55
C PRO A 78 7.77 8.52 2.10
N THR A 79 7.12 7.43 2.48
CA THR A 79 7.77 6.18 2.93
C THR A 79 8.20 5.30 1.77
N ALA A 80 7.41 5.28 0.69
CA ALA A 80 7.74 4.55 -0.53
C ALA A 80 7.31 5.36 -1.76
N VAL A 81 8.15 5.38 -2.80
CA VAL A 81 7.85 6.01 -4.08
C VAL A 81 8.31 5.08 -5.19
N PHE A 82 7.41 4.73 -6.10
CA PHE A 82 7.73 3.88 -7.23
C PHE A 82 6.81 4.13 -8.42
N ARG A 83 7.34 3.85 -9.62
CA ARG A 83 6.59 3.96 -10.88
C ARG A 83 5.74 2.71 -11.07
N LEU A 84 4.47 2.91 -11.44
CA LEU A 84 3.55 1.83 -11.76
C LEU A 84 3.73 1.38 -13.22
N GLY A 85 3.66 0.07 -13.43
CA GLY A 85 3.77 -0.56 -14.73
C GLY A 85 5.22 -0.79 -15.19
N ARG A 86 5.34 -1.54 -16.28
CA ARG A 86 6.63 -1.85 -16.90
C ARG A 86 7.14 -0.63 -17.66
N TYR A 87 8.46 -0.48 -17.69
CA TYR A 87 9.08 0.50 -18.58
C TYR A 87 8.83 0.05 -20.02
N ASP A 88 8.35 0.99 -20.83
CA ASP A 88 8.10 0.80 -22.25
C ASP A 88 8.63 2.03 -23.00
N PRO A 89 9.68 1.88 -23.82
CA PRO A 89 10.26 2.99 -24.57
C PRO A 89 9.34 3.52 -25.68
N GLN A 90 8.33 2.76 -26.11
CA GLN A 90 7.35 3.21 -27.11
C GLN A 90 6.19 3.99 -26.49
N ARG A 91 6.11 4.00 -25.15
CA ARG A 91 5.03 4.68 -24.45
C ARG A 91 5.27 6.19 -24.46
N THR A 92 4.31 6.92 -24.99
CA THR A 92 4.33 8.39 -25.08
C THR A 92 3.93 9.09 -23.77
N THR A 93 3.27 8.38 -22.86
CA THR A 93 2.82 8.92 -21.58
C THR A 93 3.71 8.45 -20.42
N PRO A 94 4.07 9.34 -19.48
CA PRO A 94 4.87 8.93 -18.33
C PRO A 94 4.12 7.95 -17.42
N ARG A 95 4.85 7.09 -16.73
CA ARG A 95 4.26 6.16 -15.77
C ARG A 95 3.68 6.88 -14.55
N PRO A 96 2.51 6.42 -14.05
CA PRO A 96 2.01 6.86 -12.77
C PRO A 96 3.02 6.60 -11.65
N ARG A 97 3.06 7.46 -10.64
CA ARG A 97 3.89 7.26 -9.45
C ARG A 97 2.99 6.97 -8.26
N LYS A 98 3.16 5.81 -7.66
CA LYS A 98 2.54 5.48 -6.39
C LYS A 98 3.44 6.00 -5.27
N ILE A 99 2.85 6.75 -4.36
CA ILE A 99 3.50 7.32 -3.18
C ILE A 99 2.76 6.79 -1.96
N GLN A 100 3.48 6.23 -1.01
CA GLN A 100 2.95 5.82 0.29
C GLN A 100 3.42 6.79 1.35
N LEU A 101 2.50 7.28 2.18
CA LEU A 101 2.78 8.27 3.22
C LEU A 101 3.01 7.60 4.59
N SER A 102 3.71 8.31 5.48
CA SER A 102 4.04 7.85 6.84
C SER A 102 2.87 7.92 7.83
N TRP A 103 1.82 8.69 7.56
CA TRP A 103 0.79 9.00 8.57
C TRP A 103 -0.60 8.38 8.34
N GLN A 104 -1.37 8.29 9.43
CA GLN A 104 -2.71 7.69 9.56
C GLN A 104 -3.81 8.76 9.72
N SER A 105 -3.68 9.96 9.13
CA SER A 105 -4.79 10.91 9.15
C SER A 105 -5.74 10.65 7.97
N PRO A 106 -7.05 10.42 8.20
CA PRO A 106 -8.02 10.12 7.16
C PRO A 106 -8.37 11.31 6.25
N LEU A 107 -7.74 12.47 6.44
CA LEU A 107 -8.08 13.71 5.74
C LEU A 107 -6.81 14.32 5.14
N ILE A 108 -6.56 14.03 3.86
CA ILE A 108 -5.67 14.89 3.07
C ILE A 108 -6.50 16.14 2.75
N LYS A 109 -6.28 17.20 3.52
CA LYS A 109 -6.80 18.53 3.19
C LYS A 109 -5.85 19.14 2.17
N ILE A 110 -6.24 19.14 0.90
CA ILE A 110 -5.49 19.87 -0.11
C ILE A 110 -5.94 21.33 -0.03
N ARG A 111 -5.08 22.19 0.50
CA ARG A 111 -5.33 23.63 0.50
C ARG A 111 -4.76 24.21 -0.79
N THR A 112 -5.60 24.49 -1.77
CA THR A 112 -5.16 25.17 -3.00
C THR A 112 -5.00 26.67 -2.77
N SER A 113 -4.11 27.34 -3.52
CA SER A 113 -3.75 28.76 -3.36
C SER A 113 -4.83 29.77 -3.77
N GLU A 114 -6.04 29.31 -4.02
CA GLU A 114 -7.27 30.09 -4.07
C GLU A 114 -8.14 29.46 -2.98
N ASP A 115 -8.58 30.23 -1.98
CA ASP A 115 -9.27 29.80 -0.73
C ASP A 115 -10.52 28.93 -0.97
N VAL A 116 -10.31 27.73 -1.47
CA VAL A 116 -11.26 26.65 -1.70
C VAL A 116 -10.61 25.44 -1.07
N ASP A 117 -11.01 25.16 0.16
CA ASP A 117 -10.68 23.89 0.81
C ASP A 117 -11.36 22.78 -0.01
N ILE A 118 -10.60 22.12 -0.89
CA ILE A 118 -11.09 20.91 -1.56
C ILE A 118 -10.86 19.77 -0.55
N ASP A 119 -11.89 19.52 0.26
CA ASP A 119 -12.00 18.28 1.02
C ASP A 119 -12.16 17.13 0.03
N ILE A 120 -11.05 16.50 -0.38
CA ILE A 120 -11.11 15.20 -1.07
C ILE A 120 -11.47 14.15 -0.03
N THR A 121 -12.76 14.09 0.30
CA THR A 121 -13.36 12.92 0.94
C THR A 121 -13.26 11.78 -0.06
N ILE A 122 -12.37 10.82 0.17
CA ILE A 122 -12.36 9.56 -0.57
C ILE A 122 -13.64 8.81 -0.18
N ASN A 123 -14.72 9.09 -0.91
CA ASN A 123 -15.98 8.39 -0.75
C ASN A 123 -15.76 6.92 -1.12
N ASN A 124 -15.83 6.03 -0.12
CA ASN A 124 -16.00 4.61 -0.37
C ASN A 124 -17.26 4.41 -1.22
N SER A 125 -17.06 4.08 -2.49
CA SER A 125 -18.13 3.78 -3.43
C SER A 125 -18.77 2.42 -3.11
N GLU A 126 -19.53 2.35 -2.01
CA GLU A 126 -20.49 1.26 -1.75
C GLU A 126 -21.95 1.77 -1.59
N ALA A 127 -22.19 3.08 -1.67
CA ALA A 127 -23.51 3.67 -1.40
C ALA A 127 -24.46 3.79 -2.62
N LEU A 128 -24.20 3.17 -3.77
CA LEU A 128 -25.06 3.32 -4.96
C LEU A 128 -25.31 2.03 -5.78
N ARG A 129 -25.42 0.89 -5.09
CA ARG A 129 -25.96 -0.37 -5.67
C ARG A 129 -27.14 -0.95 -4.90
N LYS A 130 -27.99 -0.09 -4.33
CA LYS A 130 -29.35 -0.49 -3.94
C LYS A 130 -30.33 0.50 -4.56
N ASN A 131 -31.25 -0.03 -5.35
CA ASN A 131 -32.38 0.60 -6.05
C ASN A 131 -32.13 0.95 -7.53
N ASN A 132 -32.15 -0.09 -8.37
CA ASN A 132 -33.14 -0.20 -9.45
C ASN A 132 -33.29 -1.67 -9.86
#